data_AF-A0A2V9LA80-F1
#
_entry.id   AF-A0A2V9LA80-F1
#
_cell.length_a   1.000
_cell.length_b   1.000
_cell.length_c   1.000
_cell.angle_alpha   90.00
_cell.angle_beta   90.00
_cell.angle_gamma   90.00
#
_symmetry.space_group_name_H-M   'P 1'
#
loop_
_entity.id
_entity.type
_entity.pdbx_description
1 polymer ?
#
loop_
_entity_poly.entity_id
_entity_poly.type
_entity_poly.pdbx_seq_one_letter_code
_entity_poly.pdbx_strand_id
1 'polypeptide(L)'
;FIKRVFATMTASPRHTFQVLTKRSGRLREVAAELEWPPNVWMGVSVEDQENVHRIEDLEHVPAAVRFLSIEPLLGPIERLPLLGIHWVIVGGESGPKARPMEREWVESILSQCQEAGVAFFFKQWGGVRKKRTGRALNGKTYDQMPSSLQPLLRGSFPGKNSPRASALSRRDASPAPRCDGSPSG
;
A
#
# COMPACT_ATOMS: atom_id res chain seq x y z
N PHE A 1 18.84 1.22 -9.05
CA PHE A 1 17.85 0.86 -10.09
C PHE A 1 16.42 1.12 -9.64
N ILE A 2 15.90 0.44 -8.60
CA ILE A 2 14.50 0.57 -8.12
C ILE A 2 14.07 2.03 -7.89
N LYS A 3 14.90 2.85 -7.22
CA LYS A 3 14.64 4.29 -7.03
C LYS A 3 14.36 5.05 -8.34
N ARG A 4 15.06 4.71 -9.44
CA ARG A 4 14.82 5.33 -10.76
C ARG A 4 13.48 4.93 -11.37
N VAL A 5 13.07 3.66 -11.17
CA VAL A 5 11.75 3.19 -11.63
C VAL A 5 10.64 3.93 -10.88
N PHE A 6 10.77 4.06 -9.56
CA PHE A 6 9.85 4.84 -8.74
C PHE A 6 9.78 6.31 -9.16
N ALA A 7 10.93 6.95 -9.43
CA ALA A 7 10.96 8.32 -9.95
C ALA A 7 10.16 8.47 -11.27
N THR A 8 10.27 7.50 -12.19
CA THR A 8 9.46 7.50 -13.42
C THR A 8 7.95 7.37 -13.13
N MET A 9 7.56 6.51 -12.18
CA MET A 9 6.15 6.34 -11.79
C MET A 9 5.60 7.61 -11.12
N THR A 10 6.37 8.26 -10.25
CA THR A 10 6.04 9.56 -9.65
C THR A 10 5.86 10.64 -10.72
N ALA A 11 6.74 10.69 -11.71
CA ALA A 11 6.67 11.66 -12.81
C ALA A 11 5.52 11.40 -13.80
N SER A 12 4.79 10.29 -13.65
CA SER A 12 3.75 9.85 -14.59
C SER A 12 2.35 9.75 -13.95
N PRO A 13 1.79 10.84 -13.38
CA PRO A 13 0.56 10.79 -12.58
C PRO A 13 -0.70 10.41 -13.37
N ARG A 14 -0.63 10.42 -14.71
CA ARG A 14 -1.72 9.99 -15.59
C ARG A 14 -1.89 8.46 -15.66
N HIS A 15 -0.92 7.69 -15.14
CA HIS A 15 -0.94 6.24 -15.15
C HIS A 15 -0.99 5.71 -13.73
N THR A 16 -1.78 4.65 -13.52
CA THR A 16 -1.71 3.83 -12.31
C THR A 16 -0.82 2.63 -12.57
N PHE A 17 0.18 2.42 -11.71
CA PHE A 17 1.13 1.33 -11.81
C PHE A 17 0.81 0.27 -10.76
N GLN A 18 0.54 -0.96 -11.19
CA GLN A 18 0.44 -2.12 -10.30
C GLN A 18 1.81 -2.80 -10.22
N VAL A 19 2.48 -2.65 -9.08
CA VAL A 19 3.80 -3.23 -8.82
C VAL A 19 3.62 -4.47 -7.96
N LEU A 20 4.16 -5.61 -8.41
CA LEU A 20 4.00 -6.91 -7.76
C LEU A 20 5.36 -7.56 -7.49
N THR A 21 5.54 -8.18 -6.33
CA THR A 21 6.78 -8.90 -5.98
C THR A 21 6.52 -10.15 -5.13
N LYS A 22 7.42 -11.13 -5.26
CA LYS A 22 7.55 -12.26 -4.32
C LYS A 22 8.59 -12.01 -3.23
N ARG A 23 9.40 -10.96 -3.37
CA ARG A 23 10.51 -10.61 -2.46
C ARG A 23 10.04 -9.57 -1.44
N SER A 24 9.06 -9.93 -0.60
CA SER A 24 8.40 -9.03 0.35
C SER A 24 9.37 -8.47 1.40
N GLY A 25 10.30 -9.29 1.92
CA GLY A 25 11.32 -8.80 2.86
C GLY A 25 12.20 -7.71 2.24
N ARG A 26 12.60 -7.88 0.96
CA ARG A 26 13.34 -6.84 0.24
C ARG A 26 12.50 -5.59 0.01
N LEU A 27 11.20 -5.74 -0.27
CA LEU A 27 10.27 -4.61 -0.37
C LEU A 27 10.24 -3.83 0.96
N ARG A 28 10.10 -4.52 2.09
CA ARG A 28 10.10 -3.91 3.42
C ARG A 28 11.38 -3.14 3.72
N GLU A 29 12.55 -3.72 3.43
CA GLU A 29 13.85 -3.06 3.61
C GLU A 29 13.95 -1.73 2.86
N VAL A 30 13.53 -1.71 1.60
CA VAL A 30 13.70 -0.53 0.74
C VAL A 30 12.55 0.46 0.84
N ALA A 31 11.42 0.11 1.46
CA ALA A 31 10.21 0.92 1.46
C ALA A 31 10.43 2.33 2.03
N ALA A 32 11.27 2.45 3.07
CA ALA A 32 11.61 3.72 3.70
C ALA A 32 12.47 4.64 2.81
N GLU A 33 13.12 4.09 1.78
CA GLU A 33 13.97 4.84 0.85
C GLU A 33 13.25 5.22 -0.46
N LEU A 34 11.96 4.92 -0.58
CA LEU A 34 11.15 5.14 -1.78
C LEU A 34 10.07 6.18 -1.52
N GLU A 35 9.72 6.91 -2.56
CA GLU A 35 8.51 7.74 -2.58
C GLU A 35 7.30 6.87 -2.92
N TRP A 36 6.15 7.16 -2.29
CA TRP A 36 4.92 6.39 -2.49
C TRP A 36 3.80 7.29 -3.01
N PRO A 37 3.83 7.65 -4.30
CA PRO A 37 2.78 8.46 -4.89
C PRO A 37 1.48 7.64 -5.00
N PRO A 38 0.30 8.29 -4.98
CA PRO A 38 -1.00 7.59 -4.96
C PRO A 38 -1.27 6.73 -6.20
N ASN A 39 -0.55 6.96 -7.29
CA ASN A 39 -0.66 6.21 -8.53
C ASN A 39 0.24 4.96 -8.58
N VAL A 40 0.95 4.64 -7.49
CA VAL A 40 1.70 3.38 -7.33
C VAL A 40 0.94 2.47 -6.37
N TRP A 41 0.37 1.40 -6.92
CA TRP A 41 -0.31 0.35 -6.17
C TRP A 41 0.68 -0.78 -5.95
N MET A 42 0.88 -1.17 -4.70
CA MET A 42 1.90 -2.15 -4.33
C MET A 42 1.27 -3.44 -3.87
N GLY A 43 1.75 -4.57 -4.38
CA GLY A 43 1.26 -5.86 -3.98
C GLY A 43 2.33 -6.92 -3.84
N VAL A 44 1.95 -7.98 -3.13
CA VAL A 44 2.76 -9.18 -2.96
C VAL A 44 2.03 -10.39 -3.50
N SER A 45 2.78 -11.34 -4.05
CA SER A 45 2.22 -12.64 -4.40
C SER A 45 2.11 -13.54 -3.17
N VAL A 46 0.98 -14.20 -2.99
CA VAL A 46 0.72 -15.14 -1.89
C VAL A 46 0.09 -16.38 -2.49
N GLU A 47 0.90 -17.36 -2.87
CA GLU A 47 0.42 -18.52 -3.63
C GLU A 47 -0.31 -19.57 -2.76
N ASP A 48 -0.03 -19.62 -1.47
CA ASP A 48 -0.51 -20.61 -0.50
C ASP A 48 -0.32 -20.12 0.95
N GLN A 49 -0.68 -20.97 1.92
CA GLN A 49 -0.57 -20.70 3.36
C GLN A 49 0.87 -20.40 3.82
N GLU A 50 1.88 -21.03 3.22
CA GLU A 50 3.28 -20.85 3.61
C GLU A 50 3.77 -19.43 3.26
N ASN A 51 3.16 -18.80 2.26
CA ASN A 51 3.53 -17.48 1.77
C ASN A 51 2.73 -16.32 2.39
N VAL A 52 1.83 -16.59 3.35
CA VAL A 52 1.03 -15.58 4.06
C VAL A 52 1.91 -14.55 4.79
N HIS A 53 3.10 -14.94 5.26
CA HIS A 53 4.06 -14.03 5.92
C HIS A 53 4.43 -12.80 5.07
N ARG A 54 4.30 -12.88 3.73
CA ARG A 54 4.58 -11.76 2.83
C ARG A 54 3.60 -10.60 3.00
N ILE A 55 2.42 -10.87 3.55
CA ILE A 55 1.39 -9.88 3.82
C ILE A 55 1.84 -8.95 4.95
N GLU A 56 2.43 -9.50 6.02
CA GLU A 56 2.97 -8.74 7.14
C GLU A 56 4.05 -7.74 6.69
N ASP A 57 4.91 -8.14 5.76
CA ASP A 57 5.89 -7.24 5.15
C ASP A 57 5.23 -6.09 4.38
N LEU A 58 4.12 -6.36 3.66
CA LEU A 58 3.38 -5.38 2.88
C LEU A 58 2.64 -4.37 3.76
N GLU A 59 2.13 -4.79 4.92
CA GLU A 59 1.44 -3.91 5.88
C GLU A 59 2.30 -2.70 6.27
N HIS A 60 3.62 -2.87 6.34
CA HIS A 60 4.58 -1.82 6.69
C HIS A 60 4.93 -0.87 5.54
N VAL A 61 4.43 -1.12 4.33
CA VAL A 61 4.74 -0.32 3.13
C VAL A 61 3.74 0.83 3.00
N PRO A 62 4.13 2.10 2.89
CA PRO A 62 3.18 3.23 2.89
C PRO A 62 2.55 3.49 1.51
N ALA A 63 2.15 2.45 0.79
CA ALA A 63 1.44 2.56 -0.48
C ALA A 63 -0.04 2.96 -0.28
N ALA A 64 -0.55 3.86 -1.14
CA ALA A 64 -1.95 4.28 -1.08
C ALA A 64 -2.94 3.14 -1.38
N VAL A 65 -2.52 2.17 -2.19
CA VAL A 65 -3.24 0.92 -2.42
C VAL A 65 -2.26 -0.23 -2.22
N ARG A 66 -2.64 -1.14 -1.32
CA ARG A 66 -1.97 -2.42 -1.07
C ARG A 66 -2.85 -3.55 -1.58
N PHE A 67 -2.29 -4.47 -2.36
CA PHE A 67 -3.05 -5.59 -2.91
C PHE A 67 -2.35 -6.94 -2.78
N LEU A 68 -3.12 -8.01 -2.76
CA LEU A 68 -2.62 -9.38 -2.78
C LEU A 68 -2.86 -10.00 -4.16
N SER A 69 -1.83 -10.59 -4.74
CA SER A 69 -1.96 -11.46 -5.91
C SER A 69 -1.87 -12.91 -5.46
N ILE A 70 -3.01 -13.53 -5.26
CA ILE A 70 -3.13 -14.96 -4.96
C ILE A 70 -3.25 -15.69 -6.29
N GLU A 71 -2.17 -15.62 -7.08
CA GLU A 71 -2.07 -16.23 -8.40
C GLU A 71 -0.64 -16.74 -8.67
N PRO A 72 -0.48 -18.05 -8.98
CA PRO A 72 -1.52 -19.06 -8.86
C PRO A 72 -1.91 -19.30 -7.40
N LEU A 73 -3.20 -19.54 -7.12
CA LEU A 73 -3.64 -20.12 -5.85
C LEU A 73 -3.35 -21.62 -5.88
N LEU A 74 -2.48 -22.08 -4.99
CA LEU A 74 -1.89 -23.43 -5.01
C LEU A 74 -2.35 -24.33 -3.85
N GLY A 75 -3.10 -23.78 -2.90
CA GLY A 75 -3.63 -24.51 -1.75
C GLY A 75 -4.59 -23.63 -0.94
N PRO A 76 -5.28 -24.19 0.07
CA PRO A 76 -6.14 -23.40 0.94
C PRO A 76 -5.33 -22.35 1.72
N ILE A 77 -5.95 -21.21 1.98
CA ILE A 77 -5.45 -20.19 2.92
C ILE A 77 -6.52 -20.01 3.98
N GLU A 78 -6.24 -20.47 5.19
CA GLU A 78 -7.20 -20.50 6.29
C GLU A 78 -7.52 -19.09 6.80
N ARG A 79 -6.50 -18.22 6.82
CA ARG A 79 -6.62 -16.85 7.32
C ARG A 79 -5.72 -15.90 6.53
N LEU A 80 -6.34 -14.87 5.96
CA LEU A 80 -5.68 -13.72 5.37
C LEU A 80 -5.64 -12.56 6.36
N PRO A 81 -4.46 -12.05 6.73
CA PRO A 81 -4.32 -10.73 7.35
C PRO A 81 -4.76 -9.67 6.33
N LEU A 82 -5.96 -9.11 6.50
CA LEU A 82 -6.53 -8.14 5.55
C LEU A 82 -6.47 -6.69 6.03
N LEU A 83 -5.88 -6.44 7.20
CA LEU A 83 -5.77 -5.09 7.74
C LEU A 83 -4.91 -4.20 6.80
N GLY A 84 -5.51 -3.12 6.30
CA GLY A 84 -4.82 -2.20 5.39
C GLY A 84 -4.58 -2.76 3.97
N ILE A 85 -5.15 -3.92 3.64
CA ILE A 85 -5.23 -4.47 2.29
C ILE A 85 -6.50 -3.94 1.61
N HIS A 86 -6.37 -3.52 0.37
CA HIS A 86 -7.45 -2.84 -0.37
C HIS A 86 -8.02 -3.71 -1.48
N TRP A 87 -7.25 -4.68 -1.97
CA TRP A 87 -7.64 -5.50 -3.11
C TRP A 87 -6.99 -6.88 -3.05
N VAL A 88 -7.77 -7.92 -3.34
CA VAL A 88 -7.31 -9.30 -3.47
C VAL A 88 -7.68 -9.81 -4.85
N ILE A 89 -6.66 -10.29 -5.57
CA ILE A 89 -6.78 -10.91 -6.89
C ILE A 89 -6.56 -12.41 -6.72
N VAL A 90 -7.49 -13.24 -7.18
CA VAL A 90 -7.37 -14.70 -7.15
C VAL A 90 -7.35 -15.25 -8.57
N GLY A 91 -6.42 -16.16 -8.86
CA GLY A 91 -6.38 -16.87 -10.13
C GLY A 91 -5.64 -18.20 -10.06
N GLY A 92 -6.04 -19.15 -10.90
CA GLY A 92 -5.36 -20.44 -11.05
C GLY A 92 -4.19 -20.42 -12.05
N GLU A 93 -3.34 -21.43 -11.97
CA GLU A 93 -2.17 -21.60 -12.83
C GLU A 93 -2.57 -21.86 -14.29
N SER A 94 -1.79 -21.35 -15.26
CA SER A 94 -2.05 -21.55 -16.69
C SER A 94 -1.03 -22.47 -17.34
N GLY A 95 -1.48 -23.25 -18.34
CA GLY A 95 -0.59 -24.03 -19.21
C GLY A 95 -0.70 -25.56 -19.03
N PRO A 96 0.11 -26.33 -19.78
CA PRO A 96 0.01 -27.79 -19.85
C PRO A 96 0.21 -28.54 -18.52
N LYS A 97 0.88 -27.91 -17.55
CA LYS A 97 1.19 -28.46 -16.23
C LYS A 97 0.50 -27.68 -15.10
N ALA A 98 -0.58 -26.96 -15.41
CA ALA A 98 -1.32 -26.18 -14.44
C ALA A 98 -1.85 -27.07 -13.32
N ARG A 99 -1.50 -26.73 -12.08
CA ARG A 99 -2.09 -27.35 -10.89
C ARG A 99 -3.57 -26.97 -10.76
N PRO A 100 -4.45 -27.91 -10.34
CA PRO A 100 -5.85 -27.61 -10.09
C PRO A 100 -5.99 -26.62 -8.93
N MET A 101 -7.02 -25.79 -9.02
CA MET A 101 -7.44 -24.87 -7.97
C MET A 101 -8.86 -25.26 -7.58
N GLU A 102 -9.07 -25.54 -6.31
CA GLU A 102 -10.38 -25.96 -5.81
C GLU A 102 -11.31 -24.77 -5.56
N ARG A 103 -12.61 -24.99 -5.74
CA ARG A 103 -13.62 -23.92 -5.61
C ARG A 103 -13.70 -23.39 -4.19
N GLU A 104 -13.62 -24.30 -3.22
CA GLU A 104 -13.75 -24.04 -1.80
C GLU A 104 -12.65 -23.08 -1.33
N TRP A 105 -11.46 -23.13 -1.93
CA TRP A 105 -10.37 -22.19 -1.61
C TRP A 105 -10.70 -20.77 -2.06
N VAL A 106 -11.26 -20.62 -3.27
CA VAL A 106 -11.67 -19.32 -3.81
C VAL A 106 -12.83 -18.74 -3.00
N GLU A 107 -13.81 -19.58 -2.64
CA GLU A 107 -14.97 -19.18 -1.83
C GLU A 107 -14.57 -18.75 -0.43
N SER A 108 -13.63 -19.46 0.21
CA SER A 108 -13.07 -19.06 1.51
C SER A 108 -12.42 -17.67 1.44
N ILE A 109 -11.58 -17.41 0.43
CA ILE A 109 -10.94 -16.10 0.26
C ILE A 109 -11.98 -15.01 -0.02
N LEU A 110 -13.00 -15.30 -0.84
CA LEU A 110 -14.10 -14.37 -1.08
C LEU A 110 -14.84 -13.99 0.21
N SER A 111 -15.19 -14.98 1.07
CA SER A 111 -15.84 -14.72 2.36
C SER A 111 -14.99 -13.81 3.24
N GLN A 112 -13.70 -14.12 3.37
CA GLN A 112 -12.76 -13.32 4.15
C GLN A 112 -12.66 -11.88 3.62
N CYS A 113 -12.66 -11.68 2.29
CA CYS A 113 -12.66 -10.34 1.69
C CYS A 113 -13.98 -9.59 1.96
N GLN A 114 -15.12 -10.27 1.88
CA GLN A 114 -16.43 -9.68 2.16
C GLN A 114 -16.56 -9.25 3.62
N GLU A 115 -16.14 -10.10 4.55
CA GLU A 115 -16.13 -9.82 5.99
C GLU A 115 -15.23 -8.61 6.31
N ALA A 116 -14.10 -8.48 5.63
CA ALA A 116 -13.16 -7.38 5.81
C ALA A 116 -13.46 -6.12 4.98
N GLY A 117 -14.47 -6.14 4.10
CA GLY A 117 -14.77 -5.04 3.20
C GLY A 117 -13.68 -4.77 2.14
N VAL A 118 -12.91 -5.78 1.77
CA VAL A 118 -11.80 -5.69 0.81
C VAL A 118 -12.29 -6.02 -0.60
N ALA A 119 -11.85 -5.24 -1.60
CA ALA A 119 -12.23 -5.51 -2.98
C ALA A 119 -11.70 -6.88 -3.43
N PHE A 120 -12.54 -7.67 -4.08
CA PHE A 120 -12.20 -9.00 -4.58
C PHE A 120 -12.35 -9.10 -6.09
N PHE A 121 -11.27 -9.56 -6.74
CA PHE A 121 -11.21 -9.81 -8.17
C PHE A 121 -10.89 -11.28 -8.45
N PHE A 122 -11.83 -11.99 -9.08
CA PHE A 122 -11.58 -13.33 -9.57
C PHE A 122 -11.14 -13.27 -11.03
N LYS A 123 -9.87 -13.59 -11.25
CA LYS A 123 -9.26 -13.50 -12.58
C LYS A 123 -9.70 -14.65 -13.46
N GLN A 124 -9.41 -15.89 -13.05
CA GLN A 124 -9.65 -17.12 -13.81
C GLN A 124 -9.39 -18.38 -12.97
N TRP A 125 -9.97 -19.51 -13.39
CA TRP A 125 -9.70 -20.83 -12.79
C TRP A 125 -8.35 -21.46 -13.20
N GLY A 126 -7.74 -21.02 -14.30
CA GLY A 126 -6.50 -21.62 -14.83
C GLY A 126 -6.74 -22.82 -15.77
N GLY A 127 -5.73 -23.68 -15.92
CA GLY A 127 -5.75 -24.87 -16.76
C GLY A 127 -5.23 -24.69 -18.20
N VAL A 128 -5.30 -25.77 -18.98
CA VAL A 128 -4.78 -25.81 -20.37
C VAL A 128 -5.66 -25.01 -21.33
N ARG A 129 -6.98 -24.97 -21.09
CA ARG A 129 -7.96 -24.29 -21.95
C ARG A 129 -8.54 -23.05 -21.26
N LYS A 130 -7.77 -21.96 -21.26
CA LYS A 130 -8.12 -20.64 -20.67
C LYS A 130 -9.54 -20.15 -20.99
N LYS A 131 -10.05 -20.42 -22.20
CA LYS A 131 -11.40 -20.00 -22.63
C LYS A 131 -12.53 -20.88 -22.09
N ARG A 132 -12.26 -22.11 -21.64
CA ARG A 132 -13.29 -23.05 -21.15
C ARG A 132 -13.51 -22.96 -19.65
N THR A 133 -12.48 -22.58 -18.89
CA THR A 133 -12.56 -22.52 -17.43
C THR A 133 -13.11 -21.17 -16.96
N GLY A 134 -12.93 -20.09 -17.72
CA GLY A 134 -13.68 -18.85 -17.57
C GLY A 134 -13.38 -18.06 -16.29
N ARG A 135 -14.21 -17.05 -16.03
CA ARG A 135 -14.07 -16.09 -14.91
C ARG A 135 -15.25 -16.11 -13.94
N ALA A 136 -16.13 -17.10 -14.09
CA ALA A 136 -17.33 -17.21 -13.28
C ALA A 136 -17.05 -18.07 -12.04
N LEU A 137 -17.39 -17.52 -10.89
CA LEU A 137 -17.48 -18.23 -9.62
C LEU A 137 -18.96 -18.19 -9.22
N ASN A 138 -19.57 -19.36 -9.00
CA ASN A 138 -21.00 -19.48 -8.67
C ASN A 138 -21.93 -18.74 -9.66
N GLY A 139 -21.61 -18.85 -10.96
CA GLY A 139 -22.40 -18.24 -12.04
C GLY A 139 -22.24 -16.73 -12.21
N LYS A 140 -21.34 -16.08 -11.45
CA LYS A 140 -21.12 -14.63 -11.50
C LYS A 140 -19.63 -14.29 -11.65
N THR A 141 -19.32 -13.15 -12.26
CA THR A 141 -17.96 -12.59 -12.29
C THR A 141 -17.71 -11.66 -11.10
N TYR A 142 -16.49 -11.68 -10.59
CA TYR A 142 -16.05 -10.80 -9.52
C TYR A 142 -14.95 -9.89 -10.08
N ASP A 143 -15.32 -8.65 -10.36
CA ASP A 143 -14.50 -7.65 -11.07
C ASP A 143 -14.23 -6.41 -10.22
N GLN A 144 -14.30 -6.53 -8.89
CA GLN A 144 -14.14 -5.37 -8.02
C GLN A 144 -12.72 -4.82 -8.14
N MET A 145 -12.63 -3.50 -8.09
CA MET A 145 -11.38 -2.76 -8.01
C MET A 145 -11.37 -2.04 -6.65
N PRO A 146 -10.19 -1.76 -6.07
CA PRO A 146 -10.14 -0.88 -4.91
C PRO A 146 -10.75 0.45 -5.36
N SER A 147 -11.68 0.98 -4.56
CA SER A 147 -12.12 2.34 -4.79
C SER A 147 -10.87 3.21 -4.73
N SER A 148 -10.52 3.82 -5.86
CA SER A 148 -9.45 4.81 -5.88
C SER A 148 -9.77 5.76 -4.74
N LEU A 149 -8.84 5.95 -3.81
CA LEU A 149 -8.86 7.09 -2.90
C LEU A 149 -8.80 8.36 -3.78
N GLN A 150 -9.92 8.71 -4.43
CA GLN A 150 -10.12 10.05 -4.92
C GLN A 150 -10.03 10.96 -3.69
N PRO A 151 -9.29 12.05 -3.79
CA PRO A 151 -8.43 12.42 -2.69
C PRO A 151 -9.23 12.96 -1.49
N LEU A 152 -8.87 12.52 -0.29
CA LEU A 152 -8.99 13.36 0.90
C LEU A 152 -8.11 14.63 0.81
N LEU A 153 -7.51 14.94 -0.35
CA LEU A 153 -6.94 16.25 -0.71
C LEU A 153 -8.04 17.28 -1.07
N ARG A 154 -9.11 17.34 -0.27
CA ARG A 154 -9.87 18.57 0.00
C ARG A 154 -10.02 18.70 1.51
N GLY A 155 -8.89 18.85 2.20
CA GLY A 155 -8.86 19.04 3.65
C GLY A 155 -7.45 19.42 4.08
N SER A 156 -7.21 20.72 4.17
CA SER A 156 -6.09 21.42 4.81
C SER A 156 -4.85 20.60 5.19
N PHE A 157 -3.74 20.84 4.48
CA PHE A 157 -2.42 20.69 5.07
C PHE A 157 -2.27 21.75 6.19
N PRO A 158 -2.00 21.38 7.46
CA PRO A 158 -1.47 22.36 8.40
C PRO A 158 -0.07 22.74 7.91
N GLY A 159 0.15 24.06 7.80
CA GLY A 159 1.36 24.64 7.24
C GLY A 159 2.63 24.11 7.89
N LYS A 160 3.66 23.93 7.05
CA LYS A 160 5.04 23.77 7.48
C LYS A 160 5.45 24.99 8.32
N ASN A 161 5.53 24.84 9.64
CA ASN A 161 6.37 25.72 10.45
C ASN A 161 7.83 25.34 10.21
N SER A 162 8.45 26.05 9.27
CA SER A 162 9.90 26.19 9.21
C SER A 162 10.33 27.16 10.31
N PRO A 163 11.24 26.82 11.24
CA PRO A 163 11.84 27.81 12.10
C PRO A 163 12.77 28.68 11.25
N ARG A 164 12.32 29.90 10.97
CA ARG A 164 13.15 30.97 10.40
C ARG A 164 14.27 31.24 11.39
N ALA A 165 15.52 31.03 10.97
CA ALA A 165 16.69 31.50 11.68
C ALA A 165 16.56 33.02 11.91
N SER A 166 16.40 33.43 13.17
CA SER A 166 16.41 34.83 13.56
C SER A 166 17.85 35.32 13.55
N ALA A 167 18.12 36.28 12.67
CA ALA A 167 19.34 37.07 12.66
C ALA A 167 19.56 37.74 14.02
N LEU A 168 20.80 37.72 14.50
CA LEU A 168 21.28 38.52 15.61
C LEU A 168 20.99 40.01 15.34
N SER A 169 20.19 40.63 16.20
CA SER A 169 20.19 42.09 16.38
C SER A 169 20.83 42.41 17.73
N ARG A 170 21.60 43.49 17.69
CA ARG A 170 22.54 43.95 18.71
C ARG A 170 21.82 44.33 20.01
N ARG A 171 22.49 44.06 21.13
CA ARG A 171 22.09 44.53 22.46
C ARG A 171 22.36 46.03 22.53
N ASP A 172 21.30 46.82 22.66
CA ASP A 172 21.39 48.16 23.23
C ASP A 172 21.21 48.06 24.74
N ALA A 173 22.14 48.71 25.44
CA ALA A 173 22.25 48.76 26.89
C ALA A 173 21.13 49.62 27.50
N SER A 174 20.48 49.11 28.55
CA SER A 174 19.72 49.95 29.49
C SER A 174 20.68 50.56 30.52
N PRO A 175 20.52 51.85 30.89
CA PRO A 175 21.29 52.45 31.97
C PRO A 175 20.70 52.11 33.36
N ALA A 176 21.58 52.02 34.35
CA ALA A 176 21.27 51.80 35.76
C ALA A 176 20.48 52.97 36.40
N PRO A 177 19.71 52.74 37.48
CA PRO A 177 19.02 53.79 38.20
C PRO A 177 19.99 54.68 39.01
N ARG A 178 19.68 55.97 39.05
CA ARG A 178 20.41 57.01 39.81
C ARG A 178 20.13 56.84 41.30
N CYS A 179 21.17 56.95 42.12
CA CYS A 179 21.06 57.22 43.55
C CYS A 179 21.03 58.72 43.78
N ASP A 180 19.93 59.21 44.32
CA ASP A 180 19.68 60.56 44.79
C ASP A 180 19.69 60.55 46.32
N GLY A 181 20.88 60.79 46.89
CA GLY A 181 21.06 61.20 48.27
C GLY A 181 21.66 62.61 48.28
N SER A 182 20.85 63.61 48.59
CA SER A 182 21.33 64.96 48.91
C SER A 182 21.38 65.15 50.43
N PRO A 183 22.32 65.96 50.94
CA PRO A 183 22.58 66.15 52.37
C PRO A 183 21.76 67.33 52.93
N SER A 184 21.65 67.44 54.26
CA SER A 184 21.76 68.66 55.09
C SER A 184 21.05 68.48 56.43
N GLY A 185 21.73 68.78 57.53
CA GLY A 185 21.13 68.96 58.86
C GLY A 185 22.05 68.55 59.99
#